data_AF-A0AAE9IBJ8-F1
#
_entry.id   AF-A0AAE9IBJ8-F1
#
_cell.length_a   1.000
_cell.length_b   1.000
_cell.length_c   1.000
_cell.angle_alpha   90.00
_cell.angle_beta   90.00
_cell.angle_gamma   90.00
#
_symmetry.space_group_name_H-M   'P 1'
#
loop_
_entity.id
_entity.type
_entity.pdbx_description
1 polymer ?
#
loop_
_entity_poly.entity_id
_entity_poly.type
_entity_poly.pdbx_seq_one_letter_code
_entity_poly.pdbx_strand_id
1 'polypeptide(L)'
;MSLNSLSIFDIAFVTPHGICFQQVFYTCSRAIREKWFERALKEGGWSLSIRYTPTDLKSIYIRNEFEDYEECRLVVKESLQGLDIETYLQSVQLMKLAKEILKDYP
;
A
#
# COMPACT_ATOMS: atom_id res chain seq x y z
N MET A 1 12.34 -6.87 -12.63
CA MET A 1 11.85 -8.14 -12.04
C MET A 1 10.87 -8.75 -13.02
N SER A 2 11.10 -9.96 -13.53
CA SER A 2 10.16 -10.58 -14.47
C SER A 2 8.92 -11.03 -13.68
N LEU A 3 7.75 -10.47 -13.98
CA LEU A 3 6.50 -11.01 -13.46
C LEU A 3 6.36 -12.46 -13.96
N ASN A 4 6.25 -13.41 -13.03
CA ASN A 4 6.10 -14.83 -13.33
C ASN A 4 4.93 -15.07 -14.30
N SER A 5 5.05 -16.07 -15.17
CA SER A 5 4.02 -16.50 -16.13
C SER A 5 2.73 -17.03 -15.48
N LEU A 6 2.68 -17.13 -14.14
CA LEU A 6 1.56 -17.63 -13.33
C LEU A 6 0.69 -16.54 -12.72
N SER A 7 0.96 -15.28 -13.03
CA SER A 7 0.21 -14.15 -12.48
C SER A 7 -1.16 -14.00 -13.15
N ILE A 8 -2.23 -13.89 -12.37
CA ILE A 8 -3.64 -13.78 -12.83
C ILE A 8 -4.11 -12.33 -12.69
N PHE A 9 -4.96 -11.88 -13.62
CA PHE A 9 -5.65 -10.58 -13.54
C PHE A 9 -6.97 -10.69 -12.81
N ASP A 10 -7.27 -9.68 -11.98
CA ASP A 10 -8.53 -9.57 -11.26
C ASP A 10 -8.84 -8.11 -10.93
N ILE A 11 -9.92 -7.88 -10.18
CA ILE A 11 -10.36 -6.56 -9.74
C ILE A 11 -10.30 -6.48 -8.21
N ALA A 12 -9.63 -5.45 -7.72
CA ALA A 12 -9.69 -5.05 -6.31
C ALA A 12 -10.50 -3.76 -6.16
N PHE A 13 -10.92 -3.47 -4.93
CA PHE A 13 -11.73 -2.28 -4.63
C PHE A 13 -11.05 -1.41 -3.58
N VAL A 14 -10.82 -0.13 -3.87
CA VAL A 14 -10.33 0.82 -2.89
C VAL A 14 -11.44 1.14 -1.90
N THR A 15 -11.17 0.95 -0.62
CA THR A 15 -12.06 1.30 0.48
C THR A 15 -11.37 2.28 1.43
N PRO A 16 -12.10 2.87 2.40
CA PRO A 16 -11.48 3.65 3.47
C PRO A 16 -10.46 2.87 4.32
N HIS A 17 -10.49 1.53 4.28
CA HIS A 17 -9.64 0.67 5.11
C HIS A 17 -8.42 0.12 4.36
N GLY A 18 -8.37 0.26 3.04
CA GLY A 18 -7.35 -0.36 2.20
C GLY A 18 -7.85 -0.74 0.81
N ILE A 19 -6.95 -1.25 -0.02
CA ILE A 19 -7.31 -1.94 -1.28
C ILE A 19 -7.83 -3.33 -0.90
N CYS A 20 -9.13 -3.55 -1.02
CA CYS A 20 -9.78 -4.81 -0.67
C CYS A 20 -9.74 -5.79 -1.85
N PHE A 21 -9.22 -6.99 -1.60
CA PHE A 21 -9.27 -8.11 -2.54
C PHE A 21 -9.39 -9.41 -1.73
N GLN A 22 -10.34 -10.28 -2.08
CA GLN A 22 -10.61 -11.54 -1.36
C GLN A 22 -10.73 -11.37 0.18
N GLN A 23 -11.48 -10.36 0.62
CA GLN A 23 -11.75 -10.04 2.03
C GLN A 23 -10.51 -9.62 2.87
N VAL A 24 -9.35 -9.45 2.24
CA VAL A 24 -8.16 -8.90 2.90
C VAL A 24 -7.78 -7.55 2.29
N PHE A 25 -7.00 -6.77 3.05
CA PHE A 25 -6.63 -5.41 2.67
C PHE A 25 -5.16 -5.31 2.29
N TYR A 26 -4.87 -4.54 1.26
CA TYR A 26 -3.53 -4.24 0.77
C TYR A 26 -3.29 -2.74 0.77
N THR A 27 -2.02 -2.34 0.76
CA THR A 27 -1.60 -0.95 0.57
C THR A 27 -0.30 -0.86 -0.21
N CYS A 28 -0.05 0.29 -0.84
CA CYS A 28 1.21 0.63 -1.51
C CYS A 28 1.54 2.10 -1.30
N SER A 29 2.78 2.48 -1.65
CA SER A 29 3.25 3.85 -1.51
C SER A 29 2.39 4.85 -2.29
N ARG A 30 1.93 4.47 -3.50
CA ARG A 30 1.01 5.31 -4.28
C ARG A 30 -0.32 5.54 -3.60
N ALA A 31 -0.97 4.48 -3.10
CA ALA A 31 -2.26 4.61 -2.41
C ALA A 31 -2.18 5.55 -1.20
N ILE A 32 -1.06 5.53 -0.48
CA ILE A 32 -0.80 6.45 0.64
C ILE A 32 -0.54 7.88 0.13
N ARG A 33 0.38 8.05 -0.83
CA ARG A 33 0.77 9.36 -1.36
C ARG A 33 -0.40 10.12 -1.97
N GLU A 34 -1.26 9.41 -2.69
CA GLU A 34 -2.44 9.97 -3.37
C GLU A 34 -3.70 9.94 -2.50
N LYS A 35 -3.55 9.60 -1.21
CA LYS A 35 -4.62 9.62 -0.20
C LYS A 35 -5.85 8.82 -0.61
N TRP A 36 -5.63 7.65 -1.22
CA TRP A 36 -6.71 6.86 -1.79
C TRP A 36 -7.79 6.51 -0.77
N PHE A 37 -7.39 6.18 0.46
CA PHE A 37 -8.30 5.76 1.51
C PHE A 37 -9.12 6.93 2.09
N GLU A 38 -8.51 8.13 2.21
CA GLU A 38 -9.23 9.34 2.60
C GLU A 38 -10.24 9.75 1.52
N ARG A 39 -9.86 9.65 0.24
CA ARG A 39 -10.74 9.94 -0.89
C ARG A 39 -11.90 8.96 -0.93
N ALA A 40 -11.63 7.66 -0.78
CA ALA A 40 -12.67 6.63 -0.72
C ALA A 40 -13.66 6.86 0.43
N LEU A 41 -13.21 7.42 1.56
CA LEU A 41 -14.07 7.79 2.67
C LEU A 41 -15.00 8.97 2.35
N LYS A 42 -14.51 9.96 1.60
CA LYS A 42 -15.26 11.19 1.28
C LYS A 42 -16.16 11.05 0.05
N GLU A 43 -15.66 10.39 -0.98
CA GLU A 43 -16.21 10.36 -2.34
C GLU A 43 -16.80 9.00 -2.72
N GLY A 44 -16.51 7.95 -1.93
CA GLY A 44 -16.83 6.57 -2.26
C GLY A 44 -15.65 5.82 -2.89
N GLY A 45 -15.64 4.49 -2.71
CA GLY A 45 -14.58 3.62 -3.24
C GLY A 45 -14.66 3.41 -4.75
N TRP A 46 -13.60 2.86 -5.34
CA TRP A 46 -13.54 2.54 -6.77
C TRP A 46 -12.79 1.23 -7.04
N SER A 47 -13.08 0.62 -8.19
CA SER A 47 -12.42 -0.59 -8.66
C SER A 47 -11.09 -0.27 -9.36
N LEU A 48 -10.12 -1.16 -9.21
CA LEU A 48 -8.87 -1.13 -9.98
C LEU A 48 -8.48 -2.53 -10.45
N SER A 49 -7.80 -2.60 -11.59
CA SER A 49 -7.25 -3.86 -12.09
C SER A 49 -5.99 -4.21 -11.30
N ILE A 50 -5.91 -5.48 -10.92
CA ILE A 50 -4.77 -6.03 -10.19
C ILE A 50 -4.23 -7.24 -10.92
N ARG A 51 -3.01 -7.60 -10.55
CA ARG A 51 -2.38 -8.86 -10.89
C ARG A 51 -1.87 -9.52 -9.61
N TYR A 52 -2.04 -10.82 -9.45
CA TYR A 52 -1.58 -11.54 -8.26
C TYR A 52 -1.14 -12.95 -8.62
N THR A 53 -0.42 -13.60 -7.70
CA THR A 53 -0.06 -15.02 -7.83
C THR A 53 -0.96 -15.81 -6.87
N PRO A 54 -1.77 -16.78 -7.33
CA PRO A 54 -2.69 -17.51 -6.44
C PRO A 54 -2.01 -18.24 -5.28
N THR A 55 -0.75 -18.62 -5.45
CA THR A 55 0.05 -19.29 -4.40
C THR A 55 0.73 -18.31 -3.44
N ASP A 56 0.67 -17.00 -3.71
CA ASP A 56 1.27 -15.95 -2.87
C ASP A 56 0.39 -14.69 -2.86
N LEU A 57 -0.51 -14.64 -1.88
CA LEU A 57 -1.41 -13.51 -1.63
C LEU A 57 -0.80 -12.46 -0.68
N LYS A 58 0.51 -12.51 -0.40
CA LYS A 58 1.16 -11.44 0.38
C LYS A 58 1.26 -10.14 -0.41
N SER A 59 1.25 -10.25 -1.74
CA SER A 59 1.41 -9.13 -2.64
C SER A 59 0.44 -9.22 -3.81
N ILE A 60 -0.14 -8.07 -4.14
CA ILE A 60 -0.85 -7.83 -5.41
C ILE A 60 -0.14 -6.71 -6.15
N TYR A 61 -0.35 -6.61 -7.45
CA TYR A 61 0.34 -5.65 -8.30
C TYR A 61 -0.68 -4.80 -9.05
N ILE A 62 -0.49 -3.48 -8.99
CA ILE A 62 -1.33 -2.51 -9.69
C ILE A 62 -0.54 -1.88 -10.82
N ARG A 63 -1.19 -1.61 -11.95
CA ARG A 63 -0.53 -0.91 -13.06
C ARG A 63 -0.32 0.56 -12.70
N ASN A 64 0.84 1.11 -13.06
CA ASN A 64 1.13 2.54 -12.99
C ASN A 64 1.02 3.20 -14.38
N GLU A 65 1.19 4.52 -14.45
CA GLU A 65 1.02 5.30 -15.68
C GLU A 65 2.07 4.99 -16.76
N PHE A 66 3.18 4.33 -16.39
CA PHE A 66 4.28 3.97 -17.28
C PHE A 66 4.25 2.50 -17.71
N GLU A 67 3.08 1.84 -17.58
CA GLU A 67 2.87 0.40 -17.78
C GLU A 67 3.68 -0.54 -16.87
N ASP A 68 4.40 0.02 -15.91
CA ASP A 68 5.08 -0.72 -14.85
C ASP A 68 4.07 -1.18 -13.77
N TYR A 69 4.48 -2.18 -13.00
CA TYR A 69 3.69 -2.73 -11.89
C TYR A 69 4.23 -2.25 -10.55
N GLU A 70 3.35 -1.68 -9.73
CA GLU A 70 3.63 -1.31 -8.36
C GLU A 70 3.11 -2.40 -7.42
N GLU A 71 3.96 -2.85 -6.50
CA GLU A 71 3.61 -3.85 -5.49
C GLU A 71 2.78 -3.23 -4.36
N CYS A 72 1.64 -3.85 -4.05
CA CYS A 72 0.84 -3.59 -2.88
C CYS A 72 0.96 -4.78 -1.93
N ARG A 73 1.30 -4.52 -0.66
CA ARG A 73 1.49 -5.55 0.35
C ARG A 73 0.27 -5.70 1.26
N LEU A 74 0.03 -6.94 1.66
CA LEU A 74 -1.02 -7.32 2.59
C LEU A 74 -0.86 -6.58 3.93
N VAL A 75 -1.95 -6.02 4.43
CA VAL A 75 -2.05 -5.39 5.75
C VAL A 75 -2.54 -6.44 6.75
N VAL A 76 -1.64 -6.90 7.62
CA VAL A 76 -1.94 -7.93 8.61
C VAL A 76 -2.13 -7.26 9.98
N LYS A 77 -3.22 -7.58 10.68
CA LYS A 77 -3.52 -6.99 11.99
C LYS A 77 -2.46 -7.36 13.02
N GLU A 78 -1.91 -8.56 12.94
CA GLU A 78 -0.82 -9.08 13.77
C GLU A 78 0.48 -8.29 13.57
N SER A 79 0.77 -7.77 12.37
CA SER A 79 1.90 -6.85 12.18
C SER A 79 1.69 -5.47 12.81
N LEU A 80 0.48 -5.15 13.27
CA LEU A 80 0.19 -3.98 14.10
C LEU A 80 0.23 -4.32 15.60
N GLN A 81 0.18 -5.60 15.97
CA GLN A 81 0.28 -6.02 17.37
C GLN A 81 1.74 -5.88 17.83
N GLY A 82 1.97 -5.06 18.84
CA GLY A 82 3.31 -4.70 19.32
C GLY A 82 3.83 -3.36 18.80
N LEU A 83 3.11 -2.70 17.88
CA LEU A 83 3.32 -1.28 17.60
C LEU A 83 2.56 -0.46 18.64
N ASP A 84 3.26 -0.05 19.69
CA ASP A 84 2.78 1.03 20.52
C ASP A 84 2.65 2.31 19.65
N ILE A 85 1.47 2.91 19.67
CA ILE A 85 1.15 4.08 18.81
C ILE A 85 2.10 5.22 19.14
N GLU A 86 2.47 5.39 20.41
CA GLU A 86 3.39 6.44 20.83
C GLU A 86 4.79 6.22 20.24
N THR A 87 5.32 4.99 20.34
CA THR A 87 6.57 4.58 19.70
C THR A 87 6.57 4.82 18.19
N TYR A 88 5.47 4.48 17.50
CA TYR A 88 5.33 4.76 16.07
C TYR A 88 5.37 6.27 15.79
N LEU A 89 4.62 7.09 16.53
CA LEU A 89 4.60 8.54 16.35
C LEU A 89 5.98 9.17 16.58
N GLN A 90 6.70 8.73 17.62
CA GLN A 90 8.06 9.15 17.90
C GLN A 90 9.00 8.81 16.74
N SER A 91 8.93 7.57 16.22
CA SER A 91 9.75 7.15 15.07
C SER A 91 9.49 8.01 13.82
N VAL A 92 8.22 8.35 13.55
CA VAL A 92 7.83 9.23 12.42
C VAL A 92 8.34 10.65 12.61
N GLN A 93 8.29 11.20 13.83
CA GLN A 93 8.85 12.52 14.14
C GLN A 93 10.37 12.55 13.94
N LEU A 94 11.08 11.52 14.41
CA LEU A 94 12.52 11.40 14.23
C LEU A 94 12.90 11.31 12.74
N MET A 95 12.16 10.53 11.95
CA MET A 95 12.37 10.46 10.49
C MET A 95 12.14 11.80 9.80
N LYS A 96 11.13 12.58 10.22
CA LYS A 96 10.90 13.94 9.69
C LYS A 96 12.07 14.87 10.02
N LEU A 97 12.55 14.86 11.26
CA LEU A 97 13.70 15.67 11.68
C LEU A 97 14.97 15.26 10.92
N ALA A 98 15.25 13.96 10.82
CA ALA A 98 16.39 13.44 10.07
C ALA A 98 16.34 13.88 8.60
N LYS A 99 15.16 13.86 7.97
CA LYS A 99 14.97 14.36 6.61
C LYS A 99 15.34 15.84 6.48
N GLU A 100 14.98 16.70 7.43
CA GLU A 100 15.36 18.12 7.39
C GLU A 100 16.87 18.30 7.60
N ILE A 101 17.45 17.62 8.59
CA ILE A 101 18.91 17.67 8.83
C ILE A 101 19.70 17.22 7.59
N LEU A 102 19.24 16.18 6.90
CA LEU A 102 19.88 15.67 5.69
C LEU A 102 19.74 16.60 4.47
N LYS A 103 18.73 17.48 4.42
CA LYS A 103 18.67 18.52 3.37
C LYS A 103 19.72 19.62 3.57
N ASP A 104 20.09 19.85 4.83
CA ASP A 104 21.08 20.86 5.23
C ASP A 104 22.52 20.31 5.23
N TYR A 105 22.71 19.04 4.84
CA TYR A 105 24.04 18.46 4.65
C TYR A 105 24.55 18.77 3.23
N PRO A 106 25.68 19.49 3.08
CA PRO A 106 26.22 19.91 1.78
C PRO A 106 26.69 18.75 0.89
#